data_AF-A0A511KG25-F1
#
_entry.id   AF-A0A511KG25-F1
#
_cell.length_a   1.000
_cell.length_b   1.000
_cell.length_c   1.000
_cell.angle_alpha   90.00
_cell.angle_beta   90.00
_cell.angle_gamma   90.00
#
_symmetry.space_group_name_H-M   'P 1'
#
loop_
_entity.id
_entity.type
_entity.pdbx_description
1 polymer ?
#
loop_
_entity_poly.entity_id
_entity_poly.type
_entity_poly.pdbx_seq_one_letter_code
_entity_poly.pdbx_strand_id
1 'polypeptide(L)'
;MEDYESVLFISRDVYVYQIPLRTSNAGYRAAEWGEMTEPMWRGRLRVIEKGSEAPTKCFINLEDKDSGELFAQAPYNPTKQNPNGGCEAVLDSSRYFVLTVIDAGSGQKAYIGMGFPERTESFDLNVALQDWTKRQTPPKLVPDAPSSSSSAMSSAPAQPSRDFSLKAGETISIKLGGMSTKKKGEKPADGAGGGLGGFMLPPPPPPPSRGR
;
A
#
# COMPACT_ATOMS: atom_id res chain seq x y z
N MET A 1 17.83 -26.30 2.63
CA MET A 1 18.17 -25.10 1.83
C MET A 1 18.67 -24.07 2.83
N GLU A 2 19.79 -23.40 2.57
CA GLU A 2 20.31 -22.38 3.49
C GLU A 2 19.45 -21.12 3.42
N ASP A 3 19.14 -20.55 4.58
CA ASP A 3 18.46 -19.26 4.67
C ASP A 3 19.40 -18.17 4.12
N TYR A 4 18.89 -17.34 3.21
CA TYR A 4 19.61 -16.19 2.67
C TYR A 4 18.97 -14.89 3.13
N GLU A 5 19.75 -13.81 3.05
CA GLU A 5 19.29 -12.44 3.28
C GLU A 5 19.32 -11.66 1.96
N SER A 6 18.22 -10.99 1.66
CA SER A 6 18.08 -10.12 0.49
C SER A 6 17.76 -8.70 0.92
N VAL A 7 18.30 -7.72 0.22
CA VAL A 7 18.02 -6.31 0.47
C VAL A 7 16.98 -5.82 -0.53
N LEU A 8 15.82 -5.42 -0.05
CA LEU A 8 14.70 -4.99 -0.89
C LEU A 8 14.74 -3.50 -1.22
N PHE A 9 15.23 -2.70 -0.29
CA PHE A 9 15.29 -1.24 -0.43
C PHE A 9 16.39 -0.66 0.45
N ILE A 10 17.05 0.39 -0.03
CA ILE A 10 18.04 1.16 0.71
C ILE A 10 17.76 2.64 0.49
N SER A 11 17.69 3.42 1.57
CA SER A 11 17.72 4.88 1.52
C SER A 11 18.89 5.38 2.35
N ARG A 12 19.68 6.29 1.76
CA ARG A 12 20.96 6.73 2.33
C ARG A 12 20.82 7.71 3.48
N ASP A 13 19.73 8.48 3.50
CA ASP A 13 19.48 9.52 4.47
C ASP A 13 18.04 9.42 4.94
N VAL A 14 17.85 9.03 6.20
CA VAL A 14 16.57 9.04 6.90
C VAL A 14 16.71 9.76 8.23
N TYR A 15 15.60 10.28 8.73
CA TYR A 15 15.52 11.02 9.99
C TYR A 15 14.65 10.26 10.97
N VAL A 16 15.09 10.18 12.22
CA VAL A 16 14.34 9.58 13.32
C VAL A 16 13.93 10.65 14.31
N TYR A 17 12.69 10.56 14.79
CA TYR A 17 12.07 11.49 15.72
C TYR A 17 11.48 10.73 16.90
N GLN A 18 11.50 11.38 18.06
CA GLN A 18 10.78 10.88 19.22
C GLN A 18 9.28 11.11 19.03
N ILE A 19 8.46 10.10 19.28
CA ILE A 19 7.00 10.22 19.23
C ILE A 19 6.46 10.31 20.67
N PRO A 20 5.52 11.23 20.93
CA PRO A 20 4.76 11.23 22.18
C PRO A 20 4.05 9.90 22.42
N LEU A 21 3.87 9.54 23.70
CA LEU A 21 3.08 8.36 24.07
C LEU A 21 1.66 8.50 23.51
N ARG A 22 1.16 7.41 22.93
CA ARG A 22 -0.17 7.37 22.32
C ARG A 22 -1.23 7.64 23.39
N THR A 23 -1.95 8.76 23.26
CA THR A 23 -3.04 9.15 24.18
C THR A 23 -4.42 8.68 23.71
N SER A 24 -4.57 8.32 22.43
CA SER A 24 -5.83 7.84 21.86
C SER A 24 -5.60 6.85 20.71
N ASN A 25 -6.65 6.18 20.24
CA ASN A 25 -6.61 5.33 19.05
C ASN A 25 -6.61 6.13 17.73
N ALA A 26 -6.43 7.45 17.76
CA ALA A 26 -6.24 8.25 16.55
C ALA A 26 -4.92 7.87 15.85
N GLY A 27 -4.92 7.93 14.53
CA GLY A 27 -3.70 7.71 13.73
C GLY A 27 -2.65 8.81 13.97
N TYR A 28 -1.39 8.51 13.66
CA TYR A 28 -0.28 9.43 13.92
C TYR A 28 -0.27 10.64 12.99
N ARG A 29 0.12 11.79 13.54
CA ARG A 29 0.40 13.01 12.79
C ARG A 29 1.80 13.48 13.08
N ALA A 30 2.58 13.74 12.03
CA ALA A 30 3.95 14.24 12.14
C ALA A 30 4.01 15.60 12.84
N ALA A 31 2.99 16.46 12.66
CA ALA A 31 2.90 17.75 13.33
C ALA A 31 2.86 17.67 14.87
N GLU A 32 2.53 16.50 15.44
CA GLU A 32 2.45 16.30 16.89
C GLU A 32 3.78 15.84 17.51
N TRP A 33 4.80 15.53 16.70
CA TRP A 33 6.09 15.03 17.18
C TRP A 33 7.00 16.13 17.75
N GLY A 34 6.57 17.39 17.66
CA GLY A 34 7.33 18.55 18.12
C GLY A 34 8.22 19.14 17.03
N GLU A 35 9.48 19.39 17.36
CA GLU A 35 10.41 20.09 16.48
C GLU A 35 10.96 19.18 15.37
N MET A 36 10.31 19.19 14.21
CA MET A 36 10.67 18.36 13.06
C MET A 36 11.97 18.81 12.35
N THR A 37 12.51 19.98 12.72
CA THR A 37 13.79 20.53 12.22
C THR A 37 15.00 19.85 12.84
N GLU A 38 14.90 19.31 14.05
CA GLU A 38 15.98 18.62 14.74
C GLU A 38 15.64 17.14 14.95
N PRO A 39 16.09 16.25 14.05
CA PRO A 39 15.89 14.83 14.24
C PRO A 39 16.75 14.30 15.40
N MET A 40 16.18 13.39 16.19
CA MET A 40 16.87 12.65 17.26
C MET A 40 18.09 11.90 16.71
N TRP A 41 17.96 11.36 15.49
CA TRP A 41 19.02 10.60 14.86
C TRP A 41 18.86 10.66 13.33
N ARG A 42 19.99 10.52 12.61
CA ARG A 42 20.04 10.49 11.15
C ARG A 42 20.93 9.34 10.71
N GLY A 43 20.56 8.65 9.65
CA GLY A 43 21.39 7.57 9.12
C GLY A 43 20.78 6.93 7.88
N ARG A 44 21.09 5.65 7.67
CA ARG A 44 20.67 4.85 6.53
C ARG A 44 19.53 3.90 6.92
N LEU A 45 18.57 3.70 6.01
CA LEU A 45 17.52 2.69 6.13
C LEU A 45 17.78 1.55 5.16
N ARG A 46 17.63 0.31 5.63
CA ARG A 46 17.64 -0.90 4.80
C ARG A 46 16.43 -1.77 5.09
N VAL A 47 15.73 -2.18 4.05
CA VAL A 47 14.68 -3.21 4.14
C VAL A 47 15.31 -4.55 3.78
N ILE A 48 15.26 -5.50 4.69
CA ILE A 48 15.90 -6.81 4.58
C ILE A 48 14.85 -7.89 4.65
N GLU A 49 14.85 -8.79 3.66
CA GLU A 49 14.11 -10.04 3.63
C GLU A 49 15.03 -11.17 4.07
N LYS A 50 14.59 -12.03 4.99
CA LYS A 50 15.33 -13.21 5.47
C LYS A 50 14.49 -14.47 5.32
N GLY A 51 15.09 -15.51 4.75
CA GLY A 51 14.49 -16.84 4.59
C GLY A 51 14.48 -17.30 3.13
N SER A 52 14.48 -18.62 2.92
CA SER A 52 14.56 -19.19 1.57
C SER A 52 13.21 -19.46 0.89
N GLU A 53 12.17 -19.77 1.67
CA GLU A 53 10.84 -20.13 1.19
C GLU A 53 9.78 -19.23 1.84
N ALA A 54 8.73 -18.87 1.08
CA ALA A 54 7.64 -18.07 1.61
C ALA A 54 6.81 -18.86 2.64
N PRO A 55 6.39 -18.26 3.76
CA PRO A 55 6.60 -16.84 4.12
C PRO A 55 8.01 -16.58 4.69
N THR A 56 8.68 -15.56 4.15
CA THR A 56 9.94 -15.02 4.68
C THR A 56 9.66 -14.00 5.79
N LYS A 57 10.72 -13.50 6.43
CA LYS A 57 10.65 -12.41 7.43
C LYS A 57 11.17 -11.12 6.81
N CYS A 58 10.50 -9.99 7.06
CA CYS A 58 10.96 -8.67 6.63
C CYS A 58 11.34 -7.81 7.85
N PHE A 59 12.43 -7.07 7.71
CA PHE A 59 12.95 -6.17 8.74
C PHE A 59 13.30 -4.82 8.11
N ILE A 60 12.98 -3.75 8.81
CA ILE A 60 13.42 -2.40 8.49
C ILE A 60 14.52 -2.07 9.50
N ASN A 61 15.76 -2.01 9.03
CA ASN A 61 16.93 -1.66 9.82
C ASN A 61 17.27 -0.19 9.63
N LEU A 62 17.48 0.50 10.74
CA LEU A 62 18.07 1.83 10.81
C LEU A 62 19.53 1.66 11.23
N GLU A 63 20.45 2.08 10.38
CA GLU A 63 21.89 1.88 10.54
C GLU A 63 22.62 3.21 10.44
N ASP A 64 23.72 3.36 11.18
CA ASP A 64 24.62 4.48 11.01
C ASP A 64 25.15 4.54 9.57
N LYS A 65 25.23 5.76 9.02
CA LYS A 65 25.59 5.96 7.61
C LYS A 65 27.03 5.53 7.33
N ASP A 66 27.94 5.78 8.27
CA ASP A 66 29.37 5.63 8.10
C ASP A 66 29.85 4.28 8.63
N SER A 67 29.47 3.91 9.86
CA SER A 67 29.91 2.66 10.49
C SER A 67 29.07 1.45 10.09
N GLY A 68 27.81 1.66 9.70
CA GLY A 68 26.83 0.59 9.48
C GLY A 68 26.33 -0.06 10.77
N GLU A 69 26.60 0.53 11.94
CA GLU A 69 26.10 0.05 13.23
C GLU A 69 24.58 0.13 13.28
N LEU A 70 23.92 -0.94 13.75
CA LEU A 70 22.48 -1.00 13.87
C LEU A 70 22.00 -0.10 15.01
N PHE A 71 21.28 0.96 14.67
CA PHE A 71 20.62 1.83 15.65
C PHE A 71 19.32 1.19 16.16
N ALA A 72 18.47 0.73 15.25
CA ALA A 72 17.21 0.08 15.61
C ALA A 72 16.73 -0.87 14.50
N GLN A 73 16.00 -1.90 14.90
CA GLN A 73 15.34 -2.84 13.99
C GLN A 73 13.83 -2.85 14.24
N ALA A 74 13.07 -2.68 13.16
CA ALA A 74 11.62 -2.81 13.15
C ALA A 74 11.22 -4.04 12.31
N PRO A 75 10.72 -5.12 12.94
CA PRO A 75 10.13 -6.24 12.20
C PRO A 75 8.87 -5.79 11.46
N TYR A 76 8.75 -6.18 10.19
CA TYR A 76 7.59 -5.92 9.36
C TYR A 76 6.78 -7.20 9.16
N ASN A 77 5.59 -7.26 9.77
CA ASN A 77 4.68 -8.42 9.74
C ASN A 77 3.21 -7.98 9.58
N PRO A 78 2.76 -7.68 8.35
CA PRO A 78 1.39 -7.29 8.07
C PRO A 78 0.45 -8.49 8.21
N THR A 79 -0.63 -8.29 8.97
CA THR A 79 -1.67 -9.30 9.19
C THR A 79 -3.05 -8.66 9.04
N LYS A 80 -4.12 -9.46 9.01
CA LYS A 80 -5.50 -8.93 8.98
C LYS A 80 -5.83 -8.01 10.18
N GLN A 81 -5.21 -8.26 11.34
CA GLN A 81 -5.40 -7.46 12.55
C GLN A 81 -4.43 -6.28 12.65
N ASN A 82 -3.26 -6.37 12.01
CA ASN A 82 -2.26 -5.32 11.94
C ASN A 82 -1.82 -5.09 10.49
N PRO A 83 -2.62 -4.37 9.69
CA PRO A 83 -2.35 -4.18 8.26
C PRO A 83 -1.05 -3.39 8.01
N ASN A 84 -0.66 -2.52 8.95
CA ASN A 84 0.56 -1.71 8.86
C ASN A 84 1.82 -2.53 9.15
N GLY A 85 1.68 -3.71 9.77
CA GLY A 85 2.79 -4.64 9.99
C GLY A 85 3.94 -4.11 10.84
N GLY A 86 3.79 -2.97 11.54
CA GLY A 86 4.89 -2.32 12.26
C GLY A 86 5.52 -1.12 11.54
N CYS A 87 5.01 -0.76 10.35
CA CYS A 87 5.33 0.48 9.64
C CYS A 87 4.02 1.19 9.25
N GLU A 88 3.67 2.27 9.95
CA GLU A 88 2.42 3.01 9.76
C GLU A 88 2.69 4.40 9.16
N ALA A 89 2.05 4.74 8.04
CA ALA A 89 2.16 6.08 7.47
C ALA A 89 1.41 7.12 8.32
N VAL A 90 1.96 8.31 8.47
CA VAL A 90 1.26 9.41 9.16
C VAL A 90 0.16 10.01 8.28
N LEU A 91 -0.82 10.66 8.91
CA LEU A 91 -2.03 11.15 8.24
C LEU A 91 -1.83 12.48 7.49
N ASP A 92 -0.88 13.30 7.91
CA ASP A 92 -0.66 14.68 7.46
C ASP A 92 0.52 14.81 6.47
N SER A 93 1.27 13.73 6.24
CA SER A 93 2.42 13.72 5.34
C SER A 93 2.67 12.33 4.76
N SER A 94 3.12 12.29 3.51
CA SER A 94 3.54 11.04 2.85
C SER A 94 5.02 10.75 3.00
N ARG A 95 5.78 11.61 3.69
CA ARG A 95 7.23 11.43 3.94
C ARG A 95 7.54 10.77 5.27
N TYR A 96 6.58 10.70 6.18
CA TYR A 96 6.80 10.26 7.55
C TYR A 96 6.00 9.00 7.89
N PHE A 97 6.59 8.19 8.74
CA PHE A 97 6.09 6.89 9.18
C PHE A 97 6.36 6.71 10.66
N VAL A 98 5.59 5.85 11.30
CA VAL A 98 5.85 5.35 12.63
C VAL A 98 6.32 3.90 12.51
N LEU A 99 7.50 3.63 13.07
CA LEU A 99 8.05 2.29 13.13
C LEU A 99 7.90 1.72 14.53
N THR A 100 7.46 0.47 14.60
CA THR A 100 7.50 -0.34 15.83
C THR A 100 8.84 -1.05 15.89
N VAL A 101 9.77 -0.52 16.68
CA VAL A 101 11.10 -1.10 16.88
C VAL A 101 11.11 -2.02 18.10
N ILE A 102 12.01 -3.00 18.10
CA ILE A 102 12.28 -3.84 19.27
C ILE A 102 13.57 -3.36 19.90
N ASP A 103 13.53 -3.04 21.19
CA ASP A 103 14.74 -2.73 21.96
C ASP A 103 15.59 -4.00 22.13
N ALA A 104 16.87 -3.92 21.76
CA ALA A 104 17.81 -5.04 21.84
C ALA A 104 18.10 -5.46 23.29
N GLY A 105 18.00 -4.54 24.25
CA GLY A 105 18.28 -4.83 25.67
C GLY A 105 17.09 -5.47 26.39
N SER A 106 15.91 -4.88 26.26
CA SER A 106 14.70 -5.30 27.00
C SER A 106 13.73 -6.18 26.22
N GLY A 107 13.88 -6.29 24.90
CA GLY A 107 12.92 -6.95 24.01
C GLY A 107 11.57 -6.23 23.93
N GLN A 108 11.42 -5.07 24.57
CA GLN A 108 10.19 -4.30 24.56
C GLN A 108 9.99 -3.60 23.22
N LYS A 109 8.72 -3.40 22.86
CA LYS A 109 8.37 -2.63 21.67
C LYS A 109 8.39 -1.14 22.01
N ALA A 110 9.06 -0.37 21.17
CA ALA A 110 9.00 1.09 21.20
C ALA A 110 8.50 1.63 19.85
N TYR A 111 7.97 2.84 19.87
CA TYR A 111 7.48 3.51 18.67
C TYR A 111 8.37 4.72 18.40
N ILE A 112 8.89 4.80 17.18
CA ILE A 112 9.73 5.91 16.74
C ILE A 112 9.18 6.50 15.44
N GLY A 113 9.35 7.80 15.28
CA GLY A 113 9.00 8.51 14.06
C GLY A 113 10.16 8.37 13.10
N MET A 114 9.87 8.11 11.84
CA MET A 114 10.86 8.02 10.78
C MET A 114 10.40 8.86 9.59
N GLY A 115 11.33 9.55 8.95
CA GLY A 115 11.06 10.44 7.85
C GLY A 115 12.11 10.39 6.76
N PHE A 116 11.67 10.65 5.53
CA PHE A 116 12.55 10.86 4.39
C PHE A 116 12.76 12.35 4.12
N PRO A 117 13.96 12.75 3.66
CA PRO A 117 14.19 14.09 3.13
C PRO A 117 13.27 14.37 1.94
N GLU A 118 13.12 13.41 1.04
CA GLU A 118 12.35 13.55 -0.19
C GLU A 118 11.16 12.59 -0.24
N ARG A 119 10.08 13.02 -0.90
CA ARG A 119 8.85 12.20 -1.06
C ARG A 119 9.05 10.99 -1.98
N THR A 120 10.01 11.04 -2.88
CA THR A 120 10.26 9.94 -3.82
C THR A 120 10.72 8.69 -3.08
N GLU A 121 11.64 8.82 -2.12
CA GLU A 121 12.15 7.67 -1.36
C GLU A 121 11.07 7.04 -0.47
N SER A 122 10.15 7.84 0.08
CA SER A 122 9.02 7.31 0.86
C SER A 122 8.03 6.51 0.02
N PHE A 123 7.88 6.87 -1.26
CA PHE A 123 7.11 6.08 -2.21
C PHE A 123 7.79 4.75 -2.51
N ASP A 124 9.10 4.77 -2.77
CA ASP A 124 9.87 3.55 -3.06
C ASP A 124 9.86 2.57 -1.87
N LEU A 125 9.96 3.06 -0.64
CA LEU A 125 9.77 2.24 0.57
C LEU A 125 8.42 1.52 0.56
N ASN A 126 7.34 2.24 0.31
CA ASN A 126 5.99 1.66 0.28
C ASN A 126 5.86 0.59 -0.80
N VAL A 127 6.43 0.83 -1.98
CA VAL A 127 6.43 -0.14 -3.08
C VAL A 127 7.18 -1.41 -2.67
N ALA A 128 8.37 -1.27 -2.07
CA ALA A 128 9.17 -2.42 -1.62
C ALA A 128 8.44 -3.27 -0.58
N LEU A 129 7.79 -2.64 0.42
CA LEU A 129 7.04 -3.35 1.45
C LEU A 129 5.77 -4.03 0.90
N GLN A 130 5.05 -3.35 0.00
CA GLN A 130 3.86 -3.91 -0.64
C GLN A 130 4.20 -5.09 -1.56
N ASP A 131 5.27 -4.97 -2.33
CA ASP A 131 5.76 -6.03 -3.21
C ASP A 131 6.16 -7.27 -2.40
N TRP A 132 6.92 -7.07 -1.31
CA TRP A 132 7.22 -8.15 -0.37
C TRP A 132 5.94 -8.81 0.18
N THR A 133 4.98 -8.01 0.66
CA THR A 133 3.72 -8.51 1.24
C THR A 133 2.94 -9.37 0.25
N LYS A 134 2.87 -8.95 -1.03
CA LYS A 134 2.21 -9.71 -2.09
C LYS A 134 2.92 -11.03 -2.37
N ARG A 135 4.25 -11.07 -2.34
CA ARG A 135 5.03 -12.32 -2.52
C ARG A 135 4.81 -13.32 -1.38
N GLN A 136 4.54 -12.84 -0.16
CA GLN A 136 4.34 -13.74 0.99
C GLN A 136 3.04 -14.55 0.91
N THR A 137 2.05 -14.09 0.15
CA THR A 137 0.83 -14.84 -0.11
C THR A 137 0.63 -14.92 -1.63
N PRO A 138 1.34 -15.85 -2.31
CA PRO A 138 1.15 -16.01 -3.74
C PRO A 138 -0.34 -16.30 -3.99
N PRO A 139 -1.01 -15.56 -4.90
CA PRO A 139 -2.36 -15.93 -5.29
C PRO A 139 -2.31 -17.39 -5.72
N LYS A 140 -3.25 -18.21 -5.23
CA LYS A 140 -3.43 -19.58 -5.71
C LYS A 140 -3.68 -19.47 -7.20
N LEU A 141 -2.63 -19.60 -8.01
CA LEU A 141 -2.75 -19.81 -9.42
C LEU A 141 -3.64 -21.05 -9.53
N VAL A 142 -4.78 -20.89 -10.17
CA VAL A 142 -5.60 -22.01 -10.65
C VAL A 142 -4.64 -23.05 -11.24
N PRO A 143 -4.72 -24.33 -10.85
CA PRO A 143 -3.75 -25.32 -11.30
C PRO A 143 -3.65 -25.26 -12.82
N ASP A 144 -2.44 -25.00 -13.31
CA ASP A 144 -2.13 -25.14 -14.72
C ASP A 144 -2.66 -26.49 -15.19
N ALA A 145 -3.49 -26.44 -16.23
CA ALA A 145 -3.78 -27.61 -17.04
C ALA A 145 -2.45 -28.28 -17.43
N PRO A 146 -2.34 -29.61 -17.36
CA PRO A 146 -1.08 -30.30 -17.59
C PRO A 146 -0.56 -29.96 -18.99
N SER A 147 0.51 -29.17 -19.03
CA SER A 147 1.34 -28.98 -20.20
C SER A 147 1.97 -30.32 -20.52
N SER A 148 1.48 -30.96 -21.57
CA SER A 148 1.91 -32.24 -22.08
C SER A 148 3.36 -32.18 -22.56
N SER A 149 4.30 -32.60 -21.74
CA SER A 149 5.57 -33.19 -22.20
C SER A 149 5.56 -34.68 -21.83
N SER A 150 4.91 -35.47 -22.67
CA SER A 150 4.81 -36.93 -22.53
C SER A 150 6.10 -37.60 -23.01
N SER A 151 6.80 -38.26 -22.08
CA SER A 151 7.58 -39.46 -22.38
C SER A 151 7.26 -40.54 -21.33
N ALA A 152 6.93 -41.73 -21.85
CA ALA A 152 6.72 -43.01 -21.18
C ALA A 152 5.25 -43.44 -20.93
N MET A 153 4.97 -44.62 -21.47
CA MET A 153 3.71 -45.34 -21.64
C MET A 153 3.11 -45.83 -20.31
N SER A 154 1.77 -45.88 -20.22
CA SER A 154 0.97 -46.91 -19.51
C SER A 154 -0.53 -46.72 -19.82
N SER A 155 -1.28 -47.81 -19.81
CA SER A 155 -2.55 -48.11 -20.52
C SER A 155 -3.88 -47.80 -19.79
N ALA A 156 -4.79 -47.05 -20.47
CA ALA A 156 -6.29 -47.07 -20.52
C ALA A 156 -7.18 -47.09 -19.22
N PRO A 157 -8.49 -46.66 -19.23
CA PRO A 157 -9.37 -46.28 -20.37
C PRO A 157 -10.15 -44.94 -20.27
N ALA A 158 -10.72 -44.58 -21.43
CA ALA A 158 -11.53 -43.43 -21.87
C ALA A 158 -12.46 -42.66 -20.89
N GLN A 159 -12.31 -41.34 -20.88
CA GLN A 159 -13.41 -40.38 -20.70
C GLN A 159 -13.58 -39.53 -21.97
N PRO A 160 -14.81 -39.21 -22.40
CA PRO A 160 -15.04 -38.54 -23.68
C PRO A 160 -14.59 -37.08 -23.61
N SER A 161 -13.49 -36.76 -24.29
CA SER A 161 -13.07 -35.39 -24.57
C SER A 161 -14.12 -34.73 -25.47
N ARG A 162 -14.91 -33.81 -24.93
CA ARG A 162 -15.77 -32.95 -25.74
C ARG A 162 -14.89 -31.95 -26.48
N ASP A 163 -14.75 -32.17 -27.78
CA ASP A 163 -14.11 -31.24 -28.70
C ASP A 163 -15.04 -30.04 -28.92
N PHE A 164 -14.64 -28.89 -28.39
CA PHE A 164 -15.32 -27.61 -28.64
C PHE A 164 -14.50 -26.75 -29.63
N SER A 165 -13.68 -27.39 -30.46
CA SER A 165 -13.04 -26.69 -31.57
C SER A 165 -14.09 -26.36 -32.62
N LEU A 166 -14.27 -25.07 -32.87
CA LEU A 166 -15.09 -24.58 -33.98
C LEU A 166 -14.44 -25.00 -35.29
N LYS A 167 -15.24 -25.58 -36.19
CA LYS A 167 -14.73 -25.98 -37.51
C LYS A 167 -14.44 -24.70 -38.31
N ALA A 168 -13.35 -24.74 -39.08
CA ALA A 168 -12.90 -23.60 -39.87
C ALA A 168 -14.04 -23.06 -40.76
N GLY A 169 -14.51 -21.84 -40.45
CA GLY A 169 -15.62 -21.17 -41.14
C GLY A 169 -16.77 -20.72 -40.23
N GLU A 170 -16.81 -21.12 -38.96
CA GLU A 170 -17.88 -20.73 -38.03
C GLU A 170 -17.56 -19.41 -37.29
N THR A 171 -18.36 -18.36 -37.52
CA THR A 171 -18.20 -17.02 -36.92
C THR A 171 -18.97 -16.93 -35.61
N ILE A 172 -18.28 -16.76 -34.48
CA ILE A 172 -18.91 -16.53 -33.17
C ILE A 172 -19.46 -15.09 -33.13
N SER A 173 -20.78 -14.94 -33.14
CA SER A 173 -21.43 -13.63 -32.96
C SER A 173 -21.52 -13.30 -31.47
N ILE A 174 -20.56 -12.53 -30.97
CA ILE A 174 -20.58 -12.02 -29.59
C ILE A 174 -21.50 -10.78 -29.55
N LYS A 175 -22.70 -10.92 -28.97
CA LYS A 175 -23.56 -9.78 -28.65
C LYS A 175 -23.00 -9.05 -27.42
N LEU A 176 -22.21 -8.01 -27.65
CA LEU A 176 -21.76 -7.09 -26.60
C LEU A 176 -22.93 -6.17 -26.20
N GLY A 177 -23.77 -6.65 -25.27
CA GLY A 177 -24.83 -5.84 -24.67
C GLY A 177 -24.31 -5.07 -23.46
N GLY A 178 -24.34 -3.73 -23.49
CA GLY A 178 -24.34 -2.94 -22.25
C GLY A 178 -23.54 -1.65 -22.18
N MET A 179 -23.18 -0.97 -23.28
CA MET A 179 -22.69 0.41 -23.22
C MET A 179 -23.87 1.39 -23.39
N SER A 180 -24.53 1.77 -22.28
CA SER A 180 -25.53 2.83 -22.28
C SER A 180 -24.88 4.18 -21.98
N THR A 181 -24.26 4.76 -23.01
CA THR A 181 -24.07 6.20 -23.14
C THR A 181 -25.44 6.86 -23.11
N LYS A 182 -25.82 7.48 -21.98
CA LYS A 182 -27.05 8.27 -21.90
C LYS A 182 -26.76 9.70 -22.37
N LYS A 183 -26.93 9.92 -23.67
CA LYS A 183 -27.04 11.23 -24.30
C LYS A 183 -28.38 11.30 -25.02
N LYS A 184 -29.34 12.09 -24.51
CA LYS A 184 -30.50 12.68 -25.21
C LYS A 184 -31.27 13.54 -24.20
N GLY A 185 -31.72 14.75 -24.47
CA GLY A 185 -31.69 15.58 -25.67
C GLY A 185 -32.51 16.85 -25.41
N GLU A 186 -32.07 17.95 -26.03
CA GLU A 186 -32.85 19.03 -26.68
C GLU A 186 -34.39 19.00 -26.55
N LYS A 187 -35.10 20.09 -26.22
CA LYS A 187 -35.32 21.39 -26.95
C LYS A 187 -36.38 22.25 -26.17
N PRO A 188 -36.84 23.44 -26.62
CA PRO A 188 -36.17 24.69 -27.06
C PRO A 188 -36.78 25.99 -26.42
N ALA A 189 -36.25 27.16 -26.83
CA ALA A 189 -36.83 28.53 -26.71
C ALA A 189 -36.81 29.14 -25.29
N ASP A 190 -36.56 30.41 -25.02
CA ASP A 190 -36.49 31.66 -25.81
C ASP A 190 -35.74 32.70 -24.95
N GLY A 191 -35.20 33.76 -25.56
CA GLY A 191 -35.05 35.04 -24.84
C GLY A 191 -33.70 35.38 -24.19
N ALA A 192 -32.90 36.16 -24.92
CA ALA A 192 -32.34 37.46 -24.53
C ALA A 192 -31.65 37.67 -23.15
N GLY A 193 -30.46 38.27 -23.21
CA GLY A 193 -30.00 39.24 -22.21
C GLY A 193 -28.78 38.80 -21.42
N GLY A 194 -27.66 39.50 -21.62
CA GLY A 194 -26.41 39.27 -20.91
C GLY A 194 -26.41 39.74 -19.45
N GLY A 195 -25.27 39.57 -18.79
CA GLY A 195 -25.04 40.18 -17.47
C GLY A 195 -24.13 39.37 -16.58
N LEU A 196 -23.28 40.10 -15.85
CA LEU A 196 -22.25 39.64 -14.94
C LEU A 196 -22.77 38.84 -13.73
N GLY A 197 -21.90 37.95 -13.22
CA GLY A 197 -21.62 37.86 -11.78
C GLY A 197 -22.42 36.86 -10.94
N GLY A 198 -21.76 36.39 -9.88
CA GLY A 198 -22.44 36.03 -8.63
C GLY A 198 -22.52 34.54 -8.29
N PHE A 199 -21.56 34.07 -7.48
CA PHE A 199 -21.76 32.94 -6.57
C PHE A 199 -23.05 33.14 -5.75
N MET A 200 -24.03 32.24 -5.87
CA MET A 200 -25.21 32.24 -5.00
C MET A 200 -25.10 31.14 -3.95
N LEU A 201 -24.74 31.54 -2.73
CA LEU A 201 -25.01 30.75 -1.52
C LEU A 201 -26.47 30.97 -1.10
N PRO A 202 -27.16 29.95 -0.56
CA PRO A 202 -28.52 30.11 -0.08
C PRO A 202 -28.59 31.08 1.12
N PRO A 203 -29.66 31.88 1.25
CA PRO A 203 -29.80 32.84 2.33
C PRO A 203 -30.03 32.13 3.68
N PRO A 204 -29.49 32.68 4.79
CA PRO A 204 -29.65 32.10 6.12
C PRO A 204 -31.08 32.27 6.66
N PRO A 205 -31.51 31.36 7.56
CA PRO A 205 -32.86 31.39 8.14
C PRO A 205 -33.08 32.57 9.11
N PRO A 206 -34.35 33.01 9.28
CA PRO A 206 -34.69 34.14 10.13
C PRO A 206 -34.58 33.82 11.65
N PRO A 207 -34.28 34.83 12.49
CA PRO A 207 -34.16 34.64 13.94
C PRO A 207 -35.53 34.47 14.64
N PRO A 208 -35.57 33.78 15.80
CA PRO A 208 -36.80 33.54 16.53
C PRO A 208 -37.34 34.81 17.22
N SER A 209 -38.66 35.00 17.19
CA SER A 209 -39.37 36.10 17.84
C SER A 209 -39.30 35.99 19.37
N ARG A 210 -38.76 37.02 20.03
CA ARG A 210 -38.93 37.21 21.48
C ARG A 210 -40.32 37.80 21.75
N GLY A 211 -41.25 36.96 22.20
CA GLY A 211 -42.52 37.37 22.78
C GLY A 211 -42.38 37.56 24.29
N ARG A 212 -42.91 38.69 24.77
CA ARG A 212 -43.04 39.12 26.16
C ARG A 212 -44.39 38.68 26.71
#